data_AF-A0AAN7GQ33-F1
#
_entry.id   AF-A0AAN7GQ33-F1
#
_cell.length_a   1.000
_cell.length_b   1.000
_cell.length_c   1.000
_cell.angle_alpha   90.00
_cell.angle_beta   90.00
_cell.angle_gamma   90.00
#
_symmetry.space_group_name_H-M   'P 1'
#
loop_
_entity.id
_entity.type
_entity.pdbx_description
1 polymer ?
#
loop_
_entity_poly.entity_id
_entity_poly.type
_entity_poly.pdbx_seq_one_letter_code
_entity_poly.pdbx_strand_id
1 'polypeptide(L)'
;MRLSLCYPVLDGIPYFVHPQQLVIGAPVTSNAILAVVTTISDAIRSIDESLKLIDRFSSFDDVYSKPFAHTVILQLSPDTGDGLFDDILTKFKESGCFDAVYCTITTSASVPDPIPSGPYFLVDGGLHQAYRLYEDELDSFIFGVIPDDVLNSKKYSVVPCLGPDGLRKTIVVPSRLYAKPTPDKPLADARMGIKDIFCLNGTKLTMISRPPSSSSAGAGTSLAGYDWLDFFIAGDYIKFDVVGHFGRNLDDFNYIVSHTFENIQKSFTGFSSKLLCPSKFHPLPNAKQQALNEEFIGNFENFLGVRRTPFSIAEEWEKNPPAKARGAPLFKYTEKSAFWALCYDYYHRFGEFLNDYKAKFGKDAYVSSVVQYRWDNTYLEELVVFRDWFTKFIMGPDSKTLSNAILIMPSGKPDPEYWDDPNPISGRNEVRPIASSLIGAKGSDLMLIKLATKTFRKASWPTTIQTGRYMYPLADNSRNVGLAPVTISAMRIDVGRSRR
;
A
#
# COMPACT_ATOMS: atom_id res chain seq x y z
N MET A 1 20.47 6.68 -26.98
CA MET A 1 19.86 8.01 -26.74
C MET A 1 20.18 8.40 -25.31
N ARG A 2 21.06 9.38 -25.08
CA ARG A 2 21.36 9.86 -23.72
C ARG A 2 20.14 10.63 -23.24
N LEU A 3 19.38 10.08 -22.28
CA LEU A 3 18.32 10.79 -21.57
C LEU A 3 18.93 12.04 -20.93
N SER A 4 18.76 13.21 -21.55
CA SER A 4 19.14 14.48 -20.95
C SER A 4 18.20 14.74 -19.77
N LEU A 5 18.81 15.00 -18.61
CA LEU A 5 18.26 15.22 -17.28
C LEU A 5 17.28 16.42 -17.12
N CYS A 6 16.56 16.83 -18.17
CA CYS A 6 15.59 17.93 -18.09
C CYS A 6 14.16 17.38 -18.18
N TYR A 7 13.55 17.24 -17.00
CA TYR A 7 12.14 16.93 -16.85
C TYR A 7 11.31 18.23 -17.04
N PRO A 8 10.21 18.22 -17.81
CA PRO A 8 9.34 19.40 -17.91
C PRO A 8 8.80 19.76 -16.53
N VAL A 9 8.90 21.05 -16.18
CA VAL A 9 8.36 21.61 -14.93
C VAL A 9 7.19 22.52 -15.28
N LEU A 10 6.00 22.21 -14.77
CA LEU A 10 4.75 22.91 -15.07
C LEU A 10 4.19 23.46 -13.77
N ASP A 11 4.07 24.79 -13.66
CA ASP A 11 3.65 25.46 -12.43
C ASP A 11 4.42 24.99 -11.18
N GLY A 12 5.72 24.73 -11.34
CA GLY A 12 6.59 24.24 -10.26
C GLY A 12 6.48 22.73 -9.98
N ILE A 13 5.67 21.99 -10.74
CA ILE A 13 5.52 20.53 -10.61
C ILE A 13 6.40 19.84 -11.67
N PRO A 14 7.37 18.99 -11.26
CA PRO A 14 8.19 18.25 -12.22
C PRO A 14 7.46 17.01 -12.75
N TYR A 15 7.60 16.76 -14.05
CA TYR A 15 6.97 15.65 -14.76
C TYR A 15 7.98 14.79 -15.50
N PHE A 16 7.70 13.49 -15.55
CA PHE A 16 8.38 12.54 -16.39
C PHE A 16 7.50 12.20 -17.60
N VAL A 17 8.07 12.32 -18.80
CA VAL A 17 7.42 11.90 -20.04
C VAL A 17 7.73 10.43 -20.26
N HIS A 18 6.71 9.56 -20.24
CA HIS A 18 6.92 8.13 -20.44
C HIS A 18 7.51 7.85 -21.84
N PRO A 19 8.58 7.03 -21.98
CA PRO A 19 9.28 6.87 -23.25
C PRO A 19 8.46 6.15 -24.33
N GLN A 20 7.47 5.33 -23.94
CA GLN A 20 6.58 4.66 -24.89
C GLN A 20 5.62 5.65 -25.54
N GLN A 21 5.65 5.70 -26.87
CA GLN A 21 4.66 6.37 -27.69
C GLN A 21 3.42 5.47 -27.85
N LEU A 22 2.23 6.00 -27.55
CA LEU A 22 0.98 5.26 -27.66
C LEU A 22 0.29 5.44 -29.02
N VAL A 23 0.18 6.68 -29.49
CA VAL A 23 -0.51 7.02 -30.75
C VAL A 23 0.28 8.12 -31.46
N ILE A 24 0.07 8.27 -32.76
CA ILE A 24 0.54 9.45 -33.51
C ILE A 24 -0.51 10.56 -33.35
N GLY A 25 -0.14 11.63 -32.65
CA GLY A 25 -0.92 12.87 -32.61
C GLY A 25 -0.38 13.84 -33.66
N ALA A 26 -1.23 14.33 -34.57
CA ALA A 26 -0.87 15.48 -35.39
C ALA A 26 -0.98 16.75 -34.50
N PRO A 27 -0.01 17.70 -34.49
CA PRO A 27 1.12 17.90 -35.41
C PRO A 27 2.48 17.53 -34.79
N VAL A 28 3.51 17.44 -35.66
CA VAL A 28 4.91 17.34 -35.24
C VAL A 28 5.39 18.72 -34.78
N THR A 29 5.79 18.85 -33.52
CA THR A 29 6.30 20.10 -32.94
C THR A 29 7.69 19.89 -32.35
N SER A 30 8.55 20.91 -32.41
CA SER A 30 9.91 20.86 -31.86
C SER A 30 9.96 20.89 -30.33
N ASN A 31 8.86 21.29 -29.68
CA ASN A 31 8.70 21.36 -28.23
C ASN A 31 7.56 20.43 -27.79
N ALA A 32 7.69 19.88 -26.58
CA ALA A 32 6.64 19.09 -25.96
C ALA A 32 5.39 19.96 -25.68
N ILE A 33 4.23 19.53 -26.16
CA ILE A 33 2.94 20.17 -25.89
C ILE A 33 2.24 19.39 -24.77
N LEU A 34 1.73 20.12 -23.79
CA LEU A 34 0.86 19.59 -22.74
C LEU A 34 -0.54 19.47 -23.30
N ALA A 35 -1.14 18.30 -23.17
CA ALA A 35 -2.49 18.11 -23.64
C ALA A 35 -3.31 17.22 -22.73
N VAL A 36 -4.61 17.46 -22.71
CA VAL A 36 -5.57 16.46 -22.25
C VAL A 36 -6.06 15.67 -23.45
N VAL A 37 -5.98 14.34 -23.37
CA VAL A 37 -6.74 13.47 -24.26
C VAL A 37 -8.14 13.27 -23.68
N THR A 38 -9.17 13.42 -24.50
CA THR A 38 -10.56 13.12 -24.14
C THR A 38 -11.26 12.34 -25.23
N THR A 39 -12.04 11.33 -24.84
CA THR A 39 -12.84 10.51 -25.75
C THR A 39 -14.22 11.13 -25.97
N ILE A 40 -14.53 11.43 -27.22
CA ILE A 40 -15.89 11.72 -27.67
C ILE A 40 -16.63 10.38 -27.80
N SER A 41 -17.76 10.27 -27.13
CA SER A 41 -18.57 9.04 -27.06
C SER A 41 -20.03 9.40 -26.81
N ASP A 42 -20.90 8.39 -26.75
CA ASP A 42 -22.30 8.60 -26.37
C ASP A 42 -22.50 9.26 -25.00
N ALA A 43 -21.51 9.14 -24.10
CA ALA A 43 -21.53 9.77 -22.78
C ALA A 43 -20.97 11.21 -22.76
N ILE A 44 -20.27 11.63 -23.82
CA ILE A 44 -19.64 12.95 -23.94
C ILE A 44 -19.82 13.41 -25.39
N ARG A 45 -20.91 14.11 -25.65
CA ARG A 45 -21.33 14.57 -26.98
C ARG A 45 -21.16 16.07 -27.18
N SER A 46 -20.71 16.81 -26.17
CA SER A 46 -20.59 18.27 -26.20
C SER A 46 -19.30 18.81 -25.58
N ILE A 47 -18.97 20.06 -25.93
CA ILE A 47 -17.86 20.83 -25.33
C ILE A 47 -18.08 20.99 -23.83
N ASP A 48 -19.30 21.34 -23.40
CA ASP A 48 -19.64 21.54 -21.99
C ASP A 48 -19.42 20.28 -21.15
N GLU A 49 -19.76 19.10 -21.69
CA GLU A 49 -19.51 17.82 -21.01
C GLU A 49 -18.01 17.50 -20.92
N SER A 50 -17.25 17.84 -21.96
CA SER A 50 -15.79 17.67 -21.96
C SER A 50 -15.12 18.60 -20.95
N LEU A 51 -15.51 19.88 -20.89
CA LEU A 51 -15.01 20.83 -19.90
C LEU A 51 -15.35 20.36 -18.48
N LYS A 52 -16.59 19.92 -18.24
CA LYS A 52 -16.99 19.35 -16.93
C LYS A 52 -16.17 18.11 -16.58
N LEU A 53 -15.81 17.27 -17.54
CA LEU A 53 -14.95 16.12 -17.30
C LEU A 53 -13.52 16.58 -16.92
N ILE A 54 -12.94 17.47 -17.71
CA ILE A 54 -11.59 18.00 -17.53
C ILE A 54 -11.45 18.74 -16.19
N ASP A 55 -12.43 19.56 -15.82
CA ASP A 55 -12.48 20.26 -14.54
C ASP A 55 -12.52 19.28 -13.35
N ARG A 56 -13.09 18.09 -13.55
CA ARG A 56 -13.12 17.05 -12.53
C ARG A 56 -11.80 16.29 -12.40
N PHE A 57 -10.89 16.35 -13.38
CA PHE A 57 -9.64 15.59 -13.33
C PHE A 57 -8.83 15.86 -12.06
N SER A 58 -8.71 17.12 -11.65
CA SER A 58 -8.00 17.50 -10.43
C SER A 58 -8.65 17.01 -9.12
N SER A 59 -9.90 16.53 -9.15
CA SER A 59 -10.59 16.01 -7.97
C SER A 59 -10.18 14.58 -7.61
N PHE A 60 -9.66 13.82 -8.58
CA PHE A 60 -9.29 12.41 -8.40
C PHE A 60 -7.88 12.07 -8.88
N ASP A 61 -7.21 12.95 -9.62
CA ASP A 61 -5.85 12.76 -10.09
C ASP A 61 -4.93 13.90 -9.66
N ASP A 62 -3.81 13.50 -9.05
CA ASP A 62 -2.76 14.36 -8.52
C ASP A 62 -1.58 14.55 -9.50
N VAL A 63 -1.66 13.93 -10.68
CA VAL A 63 -0.72 14.14 -11.80
C VAL A 63 -1.24 15.25 -12.72
N TYR A 64 -2.54 15.24 -13.06
CA TYR A 64 -3.17 16.30 -13.84
C TYR A 64 -3.05 17.67 -13.16
N SER A 65 -2.74 18.69 -13.96
CA SER A 65 -2.72 20.10 -13.58
C SER A 65 -3.40 20.93 -14.67
N LYS A 66 -3.90 22.12 -14.31
CA LYS A 66 -4.65 22.99 -15.23
C LYS A 66 -3.92 23.29 -16.56
N PRO A 67 -2.59 23.45 -16.61
CA PRO A 67 -1.89 23.66 -17.88
C PRO A 67 -2.13 22.57 -18.94
N PHE A 68 -2.43 21.32 -18.55
CA PHE A 68 -2.78 20.28 -19.51
C PHE A 68 -4.10 20.58 -20.24
N ALA A 69 -5.02 21.33 -19.63
CA ALA A 69 -6.33 21.63 -20.20
C ALA A 69 -6.30 22.67 -21.33
N HIS A 70 -5.18 23.37 -21.54
CA HIS A 70 -5.10 24.39 -22.58
C HIS A 70 -5.13 23.79 -24.00
N THR A 71 -4.62 22.57 -24.16
CA THR A 71 -4.72 21.82 -25.42
C THR A 71 -5.55 20.57 -25.22
N VAL A 72 -6.52 20.33 -26.10
CA VAL A 72 -7.32 19.11 -26.09
C VAL A 72 -7.03 18.27 -27.33
N ILE A 73 -6.93 16.96 -27.11
CA ILE A 73 -6.81 15.97 -28.17
C ILE A 73 -8.04 15.08 -28.12
N LEU A 74 -8.82 15.14 -29.19
CA LEU A 74 -10.04 14.37 -29.33
C LEU A 74 -9.74 13.00 -29.93
N GLN A 75 -10.37 11.98 -29.38
CA GLN A 75 -10.43 10.65 -29.98
C GLN A 75 -11.89 10.21 -30.08
N LEU A 76 -12.20 9.43 -31.10
CA LEU A 76 -13.54 8.90 -31.29
C LEU A 76 -13.67 7.54 -30.60
N SER A 77 -14.81 7.29 -29.96
CA SER A 77 -15.19 5.92 -29.65
C SER A 77 -15.53 5.17 -30.95
N PRO A 78 -15.11 3.91 -31.11
CA PRO A 78 -15.43 3.09 -32.31
C PRO A 78 -16.92 3.00 -32.64
N ASP A 79 -17.78 3.22 -31.64
CA ASP A 79 -19.24 3.14 -31.76
C ASP A 79 -19.89 4.43 -32.31
N THR A 80 -19.11 5.47 -32.60
CA THR A 80 -19.62 6.79 -33.04
C THR A 80 -19.48 6.92 -34.56
N GLY A 81 -20.57 7.28 -35.27
CA GLY A 81 -20.55 7.35 -36.74
C GLY A 81 -19.65 8.46 -37.31
N ASP A 82 -18.89 8.15 -38.37
CA ASP A 82 -17.85 8.99 -38.96
C ASP A 82 -18.26 10.45 -39.26
N GLY A 83 -19.50 10.67 -39.71
CA GLY A 83 -20.02 12.01 -40.05
C GLY A 83 -20.25 12.94 -38.85
N LEU A 84 -20.36 12.39 -37.63
CA LEU A 84 -20.55 13.19 -36.41
C LEU A 84 -19.23 13.78 -35.90
N PHE A 85 -18.08 13.20 -36.27
CA PHE A 85 -16.79 13.61 -35.73
C PHE A 85 -16.31 14.95 -36.28
N ASP A 86 -16.38 15.15 -37.59
CA ASP A 86 -15.89 16.38 -38.22
C ASP A 86 -16.68 17.60 -37.72
N ASP A 87 -18.00 17.44 -37.52
CA ASP A 87 -18.86 18.46 -36.93
C ASP A 87 -18.46 18.77 -35.49
N ILE A 88 -18.17 17.75 -34.68
CA ILE A 88 -17.72 17.94 -33.29
C ILE A 88 -16.34 18.60 -33.27
N LEU A 89 -15.38 18.11 -34.06
CA LEU A 89 -14.04 18.66 -34.14
C LEU A 89 -14.06 20.14 -34.56
N THR A 90 -14.92 20.50 -35.52
CA THR A 90 -15.13 21.88 -35.96
C THR A 90 -15.67 22.74 -34.82
N LYS A 91 -16.71 22.28 -34.11
CA LYS A 91 -17.26 22.98 -32.94
C LYS A 91 -16.21 23.21 -31.85
N PHE A 92 -15.36 22.22 -31.56
CA PHE A 92 -14.29 22.37 -30.58
C PHE A 92 -13.26 23.41 -31.00
N LYS A 93 -12.83 23.40 -32.27
CA LYS A 93 -11.89 24.39 -32.83
C LYS A 93 -12.45 25.81 -32.79
N GLU A 94 -13.76 25.96 -33.03
CA GLU A 94 -14.45 27.26 -33.04
C GLU A 94 -14.87 27.74 -31.66
N SER A 95 -14.83 26.88 -30.64
CA SER A 95 -15.33 27.18 -29.28
C SER A 95 -14.56 28.29 -28.56
N GLY A 96 -13.27 28.47 -28.89
CA GLY A 96 -12.36 29.34 -28.13
C GLY A 96 -12.08 28.86 -26.69
N CYS A 97 -12.51 27.65 -26.31
CA CYS A 97 -12.29 27.09 -24.98
C CYS A 97 -10.89 26.50 -24.78
N PHE A 98 -10.15 26.26 -25.87
CA PHE A 98 -8.83 25.65 -25.88
C PHE A 98 -7.90 26.48 -26.77
N ASP A 99 -6.63 26.58 -26.37
CA ASP A 99 -5.58 27.23 -27.17
C ASP A 99 -5.31 26.43 -28.45
N ALA A 100 -5.42 25.11 -28.37
CA ALA A 100 -5.27 24.21 -29.50
C ALA A 100 -6.19 22.97 -29.37
N VAL A 101 -6.69 22.51 -30.51
CA VAL A 101 -7.55 21.32 -30.63
C VAL A 101 -6.97 20.42 -31.71
N TYR A 102 -6.62 19.20 -31.31
CA TYR A 102 -6.12 18.16 -32.21
C TYR A 102 -7.01 16.92 -32.15
N CYS A 103 -6.77 15.97 -33.04
CA CYS A 103 -7.35 14.65 -33.00
C CYS A 103 -6.27 13.57 -33.08
N THR A 104 -6.52 12.43 -32.43
CA THR A 104 -5.67 11.25 -32.58
C THR A 104 -5.97 10.54 -33.90
N ILE A 105 -4.96 9.89 -34.49
CA ILE A 105 -5.13 8.92 -35.56
C ILE A 105 -4.61 7.58 -35.03
N THR A 106 -5.50 6.75 -34.50
CA THR A 106 -5.15 5.39 -34.06
C THR A 106 -4.88 4.53 -35.30
N THR A 107 -3.64 4.13 -35.52
CA THR A 107 -3.23 3.34 -36.70
C THR A 107 -2.73 1.94 -36.37
N SER A 108 -2.65 1.57 -35.08
CA SER A 108 -2.09 0.28 -34.64
C SER A 108 -3.11 -0.57 -33.89
N ALA A 109 -3.27 -1.82 -34.33
CA ALA A 109 -4.09 -2.84 -33.66
C ALA A 109 -3.56 -3.24 -32.26
N SER A 110 -2.34 -2.83 -31.88
CA SER A 110 -1.71 -3.17 -30.61
C SER A 110 -2.03 -2.19 -29.47
N VAL A 111 -2.71 -1.08 -29.76
CA VAL A 111 -3.01 -0.01 -28.80
C VAL A 111 -4.49 -0.05 -28.48
N PRO A 112 -4.91 0.05 -27.20
CA PRO A 112 -6.32 0.18 -26.85
C PRO A 112 -6.92 1.38 -27.58
N ASP A 113 -8.05 1.15 -28.24
CA ASP A 113 -8.84 2.18 -28.88
C ASP A 113 -10.24 2.20 -28.24
N PRO A 114 -10.63 3.29 -27.55
CA PRO A 114 -9.86 4.51 -27.31
C PRO A 114 -8.77 4.35 -26.23
N ILE A 115 -7.71 5.17 -26.27
CA ILE A 115 -6.77 5.29 -25.15
C ILE A 115 -7.45 5.97 -23.95
N PRO A 116 -6.95 5.82 -22.71
CA PRO A 116 -7.59 6.46 -21.56
C PRO A 116 -7.55 7.99 -21.64
N SER A 117 -8.66 8.68 -21.33
CA SER A 117 -8.66 10.13 -21.16
C SER A 117 -7.75 10.55 -19.99
N GLY A 118 -7.03 11.66 -20.10
CA GLY A 118 -6.12 12.13 -19.04
C GLY A 118 -5.05 13.10 -19.53
N PRO A 119 -4.07 13.46 -18.68
CA PRO A 119 -2.95 14.31 -19.07
C PRO A 119 -1.96 13.54 -19.98
N TYR A 120 -1.42 14.16 -21.02
CA TYR A 120 -0.43 13.57 -21.93
C TYR A 120 0.57 14.64 -22.40
N PHE A 121 1.73 14.17 -22.83
CA PHE A 121 2.68 14.97 -23.58
C PHE A 121 2.61 14.57 -25.06
N LEU A 122 2.44 15.56 -25.93
CA LEU A 122 2.63 15.41 -27.37
C LEU A 122 4.06 15.83 -27.70
N VAL A 123 4.90 14.87 -28.09
CA VAL A 123 6.33 15.06 -28.38
C VAL A 123 6.64 14.45 -29.74
N ASP A 124 7.19 15.24 -30.67
CA ASP A 124 7.54 14.78 -32.02
C ASP A 124 6.37 14.06 -32.75
N GLY A 125 5.13 14.50 -32.49
CA GLY A 125 3.92 13.88 -33.03
C GLY A 125 3.51 12.56 -32.36
N GLY A 126 4.17 12.15 -31.28
CA GLY A 126 3.83 11.00 -30.47
C GLY A 126 3.12 11.39 -29.17
N LEU A 127 2.11 10.63 -28.76
CA LEU A 127 1.49 10.77 -27.44
C LEU A 127 2.16 9.90 -26.40
N HIS A 128 2.54 10.53 -25.29
CA HIS A 128 3.24 9.93 -24.17
C HIS A 128 2.49 10.21 -22.88
N GLN A 129 2.33 9.20 -22.04
CA GLN A 129 1.72 9.39 -20.73
C GLN A 129 2.58 10.34 -19.86
N ALA A 130 1.90 11.24 -19.16
CA ALA A 130 2.45 12.12 -18.15
C ALA A 130 2.52 11.41 -16.79
N TYR A 131 3.70 11.43 -16.18
CA TYR A 131 3.92 10.91 -14.82
C TYR A 131 4.43 12.08 -13.97
N ARG A 132 3.95 12.21 -12.74
CA ARG A 132 4.47 13.23 -11.82
C ARG A 132 5.71 12.71 -11.11
N LEU A 133 6.69 13.59 -10.87
CA LEU A 133 7.87 13.30 -10.06
C LEU A 133 7.65 13.85 -8.64
N TYR A 134 7.52 12.96 -7.66
CA TYR A 134 7.41 13.33 -6.25
C TYR A 134 8.76 13.20 -5.56
N GLU A 135 9.19 14.20 -4.79
CA GLU A 135 10.40 14.03 -3.98
C GLU A 135 10.17 13.05 -2.82
N ASP A 136 11.10 12.12 -2.63
CA ASP A 136 11.14 11.20 -1.50
C ASP A 136 11.76 11.89 -0.28
N GLU A 137 11.04 12.87 0.28
CA GLU A 137 11.48 13.62 1.47
C GLU A 137 11.79 12.76 2.70
N LEU A 138 11.22 11.55 2.77
CA LEU A 138 11.33 10.62 3.89
C LEU A 138 12.36 9.51 3.65
N ASP A 139 13.05 9.53 2.50
CA ASP A 139 13.98 8.48 2.05
C ASP A 139 13.39 7.06 2.19
N SER A 140 12.09 6.93 1.89
CA SER A 140 11.32 5.71 2.15
C SER A 140 11.45 4.67 1.03
N PHE A 141 11.94 5.07 -0.14
CA PHE A 141 12.06 4.21 -1.31
C PHE A 141 13.52 4.00 -1.72
N ILE A 142 13.84 2.80 -2.21
CA ILE A 142 15.15 2.53 -2.81
C ILE A 142 15.26 3.22 -4.18
N PHE A 143 14.22 3.11 -5.01
CA PHE A 143 14.06 3.79 -6.30
C PHE A 143 12.60 3.70 -6.79
N GLY A 144 12.22 4.58 -7.73
CA GLY A 144 10.99 4.47 -8.52
C GLY A 144 11.20 3.67 -9.81
N VAL A 145 10.11 3.14 -10.37
CA VAL A 145 10.11 2.34 -11.60
C VAL A 145 8.97 2.72 -12.54
N ILE A 146 9.17 2.49 -13.84
CA ILE A 146 8.13 2.55 -14.87
C ILE A 146 8.05 1.20 -15.59
N PRO A 147 6.88 0.80 -16.11
CA PRO A 147 6.79 -0.36 -16.99
C PRO A 147 7.50 -0.06 -18.32
N ASP A 148 8.17 -1.06 -18.89
CA ASP A 148 8.75 -0.95 -20.25
C ASP A 148 7.64 -0.84 -21.32
N ASP A 149 6.46 -1.40 -21.02
CA ASP A 149 5.24 -1.34 -21.82
C ASP A 149 4.02 -1.09 -20.91
N VAL A 150 3.40 0.08 -21.01
CA VAL A 150 2.23 0.50 -20.21
C VAL A 150 0.96 -0.28 -20.55
N LEU A 151 0.91 -0.93 -21.70
CA LEU A 151 -0.23 -1.73 -22.14
C LEU A 151 -0.11 -3.18 -21.64
N ASN A 152 1.12 -3.65 -21.45
CA ASN A 152 1.45 -5.01 -21.01
C ASN A 152 2.64 -5.01 -20.04
N SER A 153 2.40 -4.49 -18.83
CA SER A 153 3.41 -4.28 -17.78
C SER A 153 3.99 -5.59 -17.23
N LYS A 154 4.96 -6.20 -17.94
CA LYS A 154 5.66 -7.43 -17.53
C LYS A 154 7.10 -7.21 -17.06
N LYS A 155 7.68 -6.08 -17.41
CA LYS A 155 9.06 -5.71 -17.10
C LYS A 155 9.11 -4.22 -16.80
N TYR A 156 9.99 -3.85 -15.88
CA TYR A 156 10.11 -2.50 -15.37
C TYR A 156 11.54 -1.99 -15.48
N SER A 157 11.66 -0.68 -15.65
CA SER A 157 12.92 0.05 -15.67
C SER A 157 13.00 1.03 -14.51
N VAL A 158 14.18 1.11 -13.89
CA VAL A 158 14.48 2.08 -12.83
C VAL A 158 14.55 3.48 -13.43
N VAL A 159 13.99 4.45 -12.72
CA VAL A 159 14.02 5.87 -13.08
C VAL A 159 14.98 6.61 -12.13
N PRO A 160 16.25 6.85 -12.52
CA PRO A 160 17.26 7.46 -11.67
C PRO A 160 17.14 9.00 -11.68
N CYS A 161 16.05 9.51 -11.11
CA CYS A 161 15.76 10.93 -11.06
C CYS A 161 16.04 11.51 -9.65
N LEU A 162 16.69 12.66 -9.62
CA LEU A 162 16.85 13.48 -8.43
C LEU A 162 15.95 14.72 -8.53
N GLY A 163 15.61 15.27 -7.37
CA GLY A 163 14.93 16.56 -7.26
C GLY A 163 15.79 17.70 -7.82
N PRO A 164 15.22 18.88 -8.05
CA PRO A 164 15.92 20.03 -8.61
C PRO A 164 17.18 20.46 -7.82
N ASP A 165 17.20 20.20 -6.52
CA ASP A 165 18.34 20.49 -5.63
C ASP A 165 19.43 19.40 -5.64
N GLY A 166 19.17 18.25 -6.29
CA GLY A 166 20.06 17.10 -6.33
C GLY A 166 20.19 16.34 -5.01
N LEU A 167 19.46 16.71 -3.96
CA LEU A 167 19.60 16.13 -2.63
C LEU A 167 18.74 14.88 -2.46
N ARG A 168 17.55 14.87 -3.07
CA ARG A 168 16.55 13.83 -2.87
C ARG A 168 16.28 13.06 -4.14
N LYS A 169 15.93 11.78 -3.97
CA LYS A 169 15.40 10.96 -5.06
C LYS A 169 13.98 11.40 -5.36
N THR A 170 13.55 11.24 -6.61
CA THR A 170 12.14 11.42 -6.98
C THR A 170 11.49 10.09 -7.35
N ILE A 171 10.25 9.90 -6.95
CA ILE A 171 9.41 8.77 -7.31
C ILE A 171 8.48 9.19 -8.44
N VAL A 172 8.56 8.43 -9.52
CA VAL A 172 7.76 8.60 -10.72
C VAL A 172 6.39 7.94 -10.52
N VAL A 173 5.32 8.71 -10.67
CA VAL A 173 3.96 8.29 -10.31
C VAL A 173 3.01 8.51 -11.49
N PRO A 174 2.33 7.45 -12.00
CA PRO A 174 1.40 7.56 -13.11
C PRO A 174 0.11 8.28 -12.71
N SER A 175 -0.54 8.92 -13.68
CA SER A 175 -1.90 9.43 -13.50
C SER A 175 -2.87 8.28 -13.20
N ARG A 176 -3.81 8.52 -12.28
CA ARG A 176 -4.90 7.58 -11.96
C ARG A 176 -5.91 7.45 -13.10
N LEU A 177 -5.87 8.39 -14.04
CA LEU A 177 -6.80 8.44 -15.16
C LEU A 177 -6.56 7.37 -16.23
N TYR A 178 -5.37 6.76 -16.25
CA TYR A 178 -5.00 5.79 -17.28
C TYR A 178 -5.59 4.39 -17.09
N ALA A 179 -6.19 4.12 -15.94
CA ALA A 179 -6.76 2.83 -15.64
C ALA A 179 -8.02 3.02 -14.80
N LYS A 180 -8.92 2.04 -14.85
CA LYS A 180 -10.11 2.00 -14.01
C LYS A 180 -10.30 0.58 -13.50
N PRO A 181 -10.75 0.39 -12.26
CA PRO A 181 -11.05 -0.94 -11.74
C PRO A 181 -12.06 -1.70 -12.63
N THR A 182 -11.74 -2.95 -12.95
CA THR A 182 -12.65 -3.90 -13.61
C THR A 182 -12.69 -5.20 -12.82
N PRO A 183 -13.65 -6.12 -13.07
CA PRO A 183 -13.64 -7.43 -12.41
C PRO A 183 -12.33 -8.20 -12.60
N ASP A 184 -11.69 -8.10 -13.77
CA ASP A 184 -10.43 -8.78 -14.07
C ASP A 184 -9.20 -8.02 -13.56
N LYS A 185 -9.31 -6.69 -13.40
CA LYS A 185 -8.26 -5.83 -12.88
C LYS A 185 -8.83 -4.95 -11.74
N PRO A 186 -9.13 -5.54 -10.58
CA PRO A 186 -9.82 -4.84 -9.48
C PRO A 186 -8.98 -3.71 -8.88
N LEU A 187 -7.66 -3.78 -9.01
CA LEU A 187 -6.71 -2.79 -8.50
C LEU A 187 -6.14 -1.89 -9.60
N ALA A 188 -6.77 -1.84 -10.77
CA ALA A 188 -6.36 -0.95 -11.85
C ALA A 188 -6.57 0.51 -11.46
N ASP A 189 -5.47 1.28 -11.40
CA ASP A 189 -5.31 2.67 -10.90
C ASP A 189 -4.66 2.79 -9.50
N ALA A 190 -4.57 1.68 -8.77
CA ALA A 190 -3.98 1.68 -7.45
C ALA A 190 -2.45 1.77 -7.53
N ARG A 191 -1.86 2.61 -6.67
CA ARG A 191 -0.42 2.82 -6.57
C ARG A 191 0.11 2.05 -5.37
N MET A 192 1.02 1.12 -5.66
CA MET A 192 1.53 0.13 -4.71
C MET A 192 3.04 0.30 -4.51
N GLY A 193 3.45 0.34 -3.25
CA GLY A 193 4.84 0.17 -2.85
C GLY A 193 5.16 -1.31 -2.63
N ILE A 194 6.37 -1.73 -2.98
CA ILE A 194 6.83 -3.11 -2.83
C ILE A 194 8.11 -3.10 -2.02
N LYS A 195 8.16 -3.91 -0.96
CA LYS A 195 9.36 -4.06 -0.14
C LYS A 195 10.46 -4.69 -1.00
N ASP A 196 11.70 -4.21 -0.87
CA ASP A 196 12.85 -4.69 -1.65
C ASP A 196 13.38 -6.06 -1.16
N ILE A 197 12.45 -6.99 -0.97
CA ILE A 197 12.66 -8.43 -0.78
C ILE A 197 11.87 -9.23 -1.84
N PHE A 198 11.02 -8.56 -2.62
CA PHE A 198 10.27 -9.15 -3.72
C PHE A 198 10.97 -8.87 -5.05
N CYS A 199 11.12 -9.90 -5.88
CA CYS A 199 11.68 -9.74 -7.22
C CYS A 199 10.68 -8.98 -8.10
N LEU A 200 11.11 -7.84 -8.65
CA LEU A 200 10.40 -7.13 -9.71
C LEU A 200 11.18 -7.29 -11.02
N ASN A 201 10.53 -7.87 -12.04
CA ASN A 201 11.21 -8.17 -13.30
C ASN A 201 11.78 -6.88 -13.95
N GLY A 202 13.08 -6.89 -14.25
CA GLY A 202 13.80 -5.74 -14.81
C GLY A 202 14.53 -4.88 -13.78
N THR A 203 14.34 -5.10 -12.48
CA THR A 203 15.08 -4.41 -11.42
C THR A 203 16.08 -5.31 -10.71
N LYS A 204 16.98 -4.71 -9.94
CA LYS A 204 17.88 -5.44 -9.04
C LYS A 204 17.22 -5.53 -7.67
N LEU A 205 17.15 -6.75 -7.13
CA LEU A 205 16.77 -7.01 -5.74
C LEU A 205 17.98 -6.70 -4.84
N THR A 206 17.86 -5.74 -3.92
CA THR A 206 18.99 -5.37 -3.03
C THR A 206 18.88 -5.96 -1.63
N MET A 207 17.73 -6.55 -1.28
CA MET A 207 17.47 -7.17 0.03
C MET A 207 17.63 -6.20 1.22
N ILE A 208 17.48 -4.90 0.97
CA ILE A 208 17.59 -3.85 2.00
C ILE A 208 18.95 -3.94 2.73
N SER A 209 20.06 -3.93 1.99
CA SER A 209 21.41 -4.01 2.56
C SER A 209 21.85 -2.72 3.30
N ARG A 210 20.95 -1.76 3.51
CA ARG A 210 21.15 -0.54 4.31
C ARG A 210 20.43 -0.71 5.64
N PRO A 211 21.06 -0.41 6.78
CA PRO A 211 20.50 -0.74 8.08
C PRO A 211 19.28 0.14 8.38
N PRO A 212 18.05 -0.40 8.49
CA PRO A 212 16.89 0.34 8.93
C PRO A 212 16.58 0.05 10.42
N SER A 213 15.81 0.92 11.08
CA SER A 213 15.30 0.65 12.44
C SER A 213 14.31 -0.52 12.50
N SER A 214 13.69 -0.86 11.36
CA SER A 214 12.77 -1.98 11.19
C SER A 214 12.83 -2.52 9.76
N SER A 215 12.63 -3.83 9.58
CA SER A 215 12.73 -4.46 8.25
C SER A 215 11.69 -3.92 7.25
N SER A 216 10.59 -3.33 7.72
CA SER A 216 9.54 -2.74 6.88
C SER A 216 9.37 -1.23 7.13
N ALA A 217 10.42 -0.54 7.57
CA ALA A 217 10.36 0.90 7.88
C ALA A 217 9.85 1.73 6.69
N GLY A 218 10.41 1.53 5.50
CA GLY A 218 10.00 2.24 4.27
C GLY A 218 8.51 2.07 3.94
N ALA A 219 7.91 0.91 4.25
CA ALA A 219 6.48 0.68 4.05
C ALA A 219 5.63 1.54 5.00
N GLY A 220 6.00 1.57 6.28
CA GLY A 220 5.29 2.36 7.29
C GLY A 220 5.46 3.87 7.07
N THR A 221 6.68 4.33 6.79
CA THR A 221 6.98 5.75 6.59
C THR A 221 6.37 6.29 5.30
N SER A 222 6.46 5.56 4.19
CA SER A 222 5.88 6.01 2.92
C SER A 222 4.36 6.14 3.00
N LEU A 223 3.66 5.18 3.60
CA LEU A 223 2.21 5.28 3.77
C LEU A 223 1.80 6.35 4.78
N ALA A 224 2.60 6.58 5.82
CA ALA A 224 2.36 7.67 6.75
C ALA A 224 2.64 9.05 6.14
N GLY A 225 3.52 9.14 5.12
CA GLY A 225 3.99 10.40 4.57
C GLY A 225 3.37 10.82 3.24
N TYR A 226 3.00 9.87 2.39
CA TYR A 226 2.66 10.15 0.99
C TYR A 226 1.21 9.84 0.68
N ASP A 227 0.42 10.89 0.45
CA ASP A 227 -0.99 10.74 0.09
C ASP A 227 -1.23 10.06 -1.25
N TRP A 228 -0.29 10.20 -2.17
CA TRP A 228 -0.37 9.63 -3.51
C TRP A 228 -0.21 8.11 -3.53
N LEU A 229 0.26 7.48 -2.43
CA LEU A 229 0.46 6.04 -2.31
C LEU A 229 -0.74 5.36 -1.62
N ASP A 230 -1.31 4.32 -2.23
CA ASP A 230 -2.54 3.70 -1.71
C ASP A 230 -2.26 2.60 -0.69
N PHE A 231 -1.31 1.72 -1.00
CA PHE A 231 -0.93 0.62 -0.13
C PHE A 231 0.49 0.14 -0.37
N PHE A 232 0.98 -0.70 0.54
CA PHE A 232 2.32 -1.26 0.47
C PHE A 232 2.29 -2.75 0.75
N ILE A 233 2.98 -3.54 -0.07
CA ILE A 233 3.23 -4.96 0.18
C ILE A 233 4.60 -5.11 0.81
N ALA A 234 4.61 -5.72 1.99
CA ALA A 234 5.80 -6.08 2.72
C ALA A 234 5.80 -7.58 3.03
N GLY A 235 6.85 -8.08 3.65
CA GLY A 235 6.93 -9.46 4.11
C GLY A 235 7.62 -9.53 5.46
N ASP A 236 7.28 -10.57 6.20
CA ASP A 236 7.88 -11.02 7.45
C ASP A 236 8.29 -12.50 7.34
N TYR A 237 9.22 -12.95 8.20
CA TYR A 237 10.21 -14.06 8.14
C TYR A 237 9.90 -15.51 7.63
N ILE A 238 10.94 -16.20 7.11
CA ILE A 238 10.98 -17.15 5.97
C ILE A 238 10.41 -18.59 6.09
N LYS A 239 10.29 -19.19 7.29
CA LYS A 239 9.54 -20.46 7.50
C LYS A 239 8.13 -20.22 8.03
N PHE A 240 7.89 -19.00 8.52
CA PHE A 240 6.59 -18.44 8.84
C PHE A 240 6.34 -17.23 7.93
N ASP A 241 6.83 -17.31 6.67
CA ASP A 241 6.89 -16.13 5.80
C ASP A 241 5.46 -15.69 5.53
N VAL A 242 5.14 -14.47 5.93
CA VAL A 242 3.83 -13.89 5.68
C VAL A 242 4.03 -12.59 4.94
N VAL A 243 3.52 -12.56 3.72
CA VAL A 243 3.32 -11.31 2.99
C VAL A 243 2.32 -10.49 3.79
N GLY A 244 2.70 -9.27 4.16
CA GLY A 244 1.88 -8.31 4.88
C GLY A 244 1.44 -7.18 3.96
N HIS A 245 0.26 -6.63 4.23
CA HIS A 245 -0.20 -5.39 3.60
C HIS A 245 -0.19 -4.27 4.63
N PHE A 246 0.13 -3.07 4.17
CA PHE A 246 -0.07 -1.83 4.91
C PHE A 246 -1.10 -0.99 4.16
N GLY A 247 -2.01 -0.35 4.89
CA GLY A 247 -3.03 0.52 4.32
C GLY A 247 -3.55 1.52 5.36
N ARG A 248 -4.19 2.58 4.87
CA ARG A 248 -4.67 3.71 5.70
C ARG A 248 -6.17 3.71 5.96
N ASN A 249 -6.95 2.98 5.16
CA ASN A 249 -8.41 2.93 5.23
C ASN A 249 -8.85 1.46 5.33
N LEU A 250 -9.71 1.13 6.28
CA LEU A 250 -10.12 -0.26 6.51
C LEU A 250 -10.97 -0.88 5.39
N ASP A 251 -11.73 -0.07 4.65
CA ASP A 251 -12.50 -0.54 3.49
C ASP A 251 -11.59 -0.83 2.29
N ASP A 252 -10.69 0.11 1.99
CA ASP A 252 -9.68 -0.06 0.94
C ASP A 252 -8.76 -1.23 1.29
N PHE A 253 -8.35 -1.34 2.56
CA PHE A 253 -7.53 -2.44 3.05
C PHE A 253 -8.22 -3.79 2.91
N ASN A 254 -9.50 -3.89 3.29
CA ASN A 254 -10.30 -5.09 3.04
C ASN A 254 -10.36 -5.39 1.53
N TYR A 255 -10.60 -4.39 0.69
CA TYR A 255 -10.68 -4.56 -0.76
C TYR A 255 -9.37 -5.08 -1.35
N ILE A 256 -8.25 -4.42 -1.05
CA ILE A 256 -6.91 -4.80 -1.50
C ILE A 256 -6.58 -6.23 -1.08
N VAL A 257 -6.65 -6.52 0.23
CA VAL A 257 -6.33 -7.86 0.78
C VAL A 257 -7.19 -8.94 0.14
N SER A 258 -8.46 -8.63 -0.18
CA SER A 258 -9.39 -9.56 -0.79
C SER A 258 -9.12 -9.88 -2.27
N HIS A 259 -8.27 -9.10 -2.95
CA HIS A 259 -7.90 -9.25 -4.36
C HIS A 259 -6.39 -9.52 -4.58
N THR A 260 -5.55 -9.46 -3.55
CA THR A 260 -4.11 -9.74 -3.66
C THR A 260 -3.71 -11.13 -3.16
N PHE A 261 -4.50 -11.75 -2.27
CA PHE A 261 -4.22 -13.09 -1.74
C PHE A 261 -5.15 -14.15 -2.30
N GLU A 262 -4.57 -15.28 -2.71
CA GLU A 262 -5.32 -16.48 -3.06
C GLU A 262 -5.95 -17.13 -1.80
N ASN A 263 -7.10 -17.79 -1.98
CA ASN A 263 -7.76 -18.58 -0.93
C ASN A 263 -8.11 -17.84 0.37
N ILE A 264 -8.12 -16.50 0.34
CA ILE A 264 -8.44 -15.67 1.51
C ILE A 264 -9.95 -15.44 1.68
N GLN A 265 -10.73 -15.62 0.61
CA GLN A 265 -12.19 -15.50 0.60
C GLN A 265 -12.81 -16.74 1.26
N LYS A 266 -13.15 -16.62 2.54
CA LYS A 266 -13.87 -17.67 3.28
C LYS A 266 -15.23 -17.15 3.77
N SER A 267 -16.26 -17.97 3.64
CA SER A 267 -17.59 -17.68 4.16
C SER A 267 -17.64 -17.82 5.67
N PHE A 268 -18.34 -16.90 6.33
CA PHE A 268 -18.61 -16.95 7.76
C PHE A 268 -19.97 -16.31 8.05
N THR A 269 -20.63 -16.73 9.12
CA THR A 269 -21.99 -16.29 9.47
C THR A 269 -22.02 -15.38 10.69
N GLY A 270 -20.89 -15.23 11.40
CA GLY A 270 -20.79 -14.36 12.56
C GLY A 270 -19.36 -14.20 13.08
N PHE A 271 -19.25 -13.59 14.26
CA PHE A 271 -17.98 -13.38 14.98
C PHE A 271 -17.93 -14.27 16.23
N SER A 272 -16.73 -14.61 16.70
CA SER A 272 -16.59 -15.38 17.94
C SER A 272 -17.12 -14.61 19.14
N SER A 273 -17.74 -15.33 20.08
CA SER A 273 -18.15 -14.81 21.38
C SER A 273 -17.03 -14.85 22.44
N LYS A 274 -15.85 -15.38 22.11
CA LYS A 274 -14.70 -15.49 23.02
C LYS A 274 -13.67 -14.40 22.68
N LEU A 275 -13.69 -13.31 23.44
CA LEU A 275 -12.71 -12.22 23.35
C LEU A 275 -11.61 -12.41 24.39
N LEU A 276 -10.37 -12.62 23.96
CA LEU A 276 -9.20 -12.87 24.79
C LEU A 276 -8.37 -11.60 24.93
N CYS A 277 -8.00 -11.24 26.17
CA CYS A 277 -7.04 -10.17 26.47
C CYS A 277 -6.00 -10.69 27.48
N PRO A 278 -4.70 -10.73 27.15
CA PRO A 278 -3.73 -11.33 28.03
C PRO A 278 -3.42 -10.41 29.21
N SER A 279 -3.59 -10.93 30.43
CA SER A 279 -3.47 -10.13 31.67
C SER A 279 -2.06 -9.60 31.90
N LYS A 280 -1.03 -10.33 31.46
CA LYS A 280 0.39 -9.98 31.66
C LYS A 280 0.80 -8.63 31.06
N PHE A 281 0.08 -8.12 30.05
CA PHE A 281 0.40 -6.84 29.40
C PHE A 281 -0.31 -5.64 30.04
N HIS A 282 -1.09 -5.85 31.09
CA HIS A 282 -1.86 -4.82 31.77
C HIS A 282 -1.50 -4.73 33.27
N PRO A 283 -1.61 -3.53 33.87
CA PRO A 283 -1.90 -2.25 33.22
C PRO A 283 -0.70 -1.72 32.40
N LEU A 284 -0.99 -0.91 31.39
CA LEU A 284 0.05 -0.17 30.65
C LEU A 284 0.68 0.89 31.56
N PRO A 285 1.99 1.21 31.40
CA PRO A 285 2.68 2.18 32.27
C PRO A 285 2.07 3.59 32.27
N ASN A 286 1.48 4.02 31.16
CA ASN A 286 0.86 5.33 31.03
C ASN A 286 -0.66 5.24 31.28
N ALA A 287 -1.16 5.95 32.29
CA ALA A 287 -2.58 5.91 32.68
C ALA A 287 -3.55 6.39 31.58
N LYS A 288 -3.17 7.42 30.80
CA LYS A 288 -3.99 7.90 29.67
C LYS A 288 -4.04 6.87 28.56
N GLN A 289 -2.90 6.24 28.25
CA GLN A 289 -2.83 5.16 27.27
C GLN A 289 -3.63 3.94 27.73
N GLN A 290 -3.55 3.56 29.01
CA GLN A 290 -4.35 2.49 29.60
C GLN A 290 -5.85 2.79 29.45
N ALA A 291 -6.30 4.01 29.78
CA ALA A 291 -7.71 4.39 29.64
C ALA A 291 -8.20 4.32 28.18
N LEU A 292 -7.40 4.79 27.21
CA LEU A 292 -7.73 4.67 25.79
C LEU A 292 -7.75 3.21 25.31
N ASN A 293 -6.85 2.37 25.82
CA ASN A 293 -6.83 0.95 25.50
C ASN A 293 -8.04 0.21 26.11
N GLU A 294 -8.48 0.60 27.30
CA GLU A 294 -9.73 0.10 27.89
C GLU A 294 -10.96 0.50 27.09
N GLU A 295 -11.03 1.74 26.61
CA GLU A 295 -12.09 2.20 25.70
C GLU A 295 -12.06 1.41 24.38
N PHE A 296 -10.86 1.20 23.81
CA PHE A 296 -10.67 0.39 22.61
C PHE A 296 -11.22 -1.03 22.78
N ILE A 297 -10.82 -1.75 23.84
CA ILE A 297 -11.32 -3.11 24.10
C ILE A 297 -12.84 -3.08 24.38
N GLY A 298 -13.32 -2.09 25.12
CA GLY A 298 -14.73 -1.89 25.42
C GLY A 298 -15.59 -1.75 24.16
N ASN A 299 -15.07 -1.15 23.08
CA ASN A 299 -15.77 -1.10 21.80
C ASN A 299 -16.01 -2.49 21.20
N PHE A 300 -15.02 -3.39 21.28
CA PHE A 300 -15.19 -4.78 20.83
C PHE A 300 -16.16 -5.55 21.72
N GLU A 301 -16.09 -5.38 23.04
CA GLU A 301 -17.06 -5.96 23.99
C GLU A 301 -18.49 -5.54 23.63
N ASN A 302 -18.72 -4.24 23.42
CA ASN A 302 -20.02 -3.67 23.06
C ASN A 302 -20.50 -4.08 21.65
N PHE A 303 -19.58 -4.24 20.70
CA PHE A 303 -19.92 -4.69 19.36
C PHE A 303 -20.34 -6.16 19.35
N LEU A 304 -19.56 -7.02 20.00
CA LEU A 304 -19.78 -8.46 20.06
C LEU A 304 -20.86 -8.86 21.07
N GLY A 305 -21.20 -8.00 22.03
CA GLY A 305 -22.15 -8.31 23.11
C GLY A 305 -21.57 -9.28 24.14
N VAL A 306 -20.26 -9.23 24.36
CA VAL A 306 -19.53 -10.16 25.25
C VAL A 306 -18.61 -9.39 26.20
N ARG A 307 -18.16 -10.06 27.26
CA ARG A 307 -17.06 -9.57 28.11
C ARG A 307 -15.76 -10.25 27.72
N ARG A 308 -14.66 -9.52 27.78
CA ARG A 308 -13.33 -10.09 27.60
C ARG A 308 -13.07 -11.14 28.68
N THR A 309 -12.34 -12.17 28.31
CA THR A 309 -11.83 -13.19 29.22
C THR A 309 -10.35 -12.91 29.45
N PRO A 310 -9.95 -12.52 30.67
CA PRO A 310 -8.53 -12.47 31.03
C PRO A 310 -7.91 -13.86 30.83
N PHE A 311 -6.73 -13.92 30.22
CA PHE A 311 -6.04 -15.19 30.05
C PHE A 311 -4.53 -15.06 30.21
N SER A 312 -3.91 -16.17 30.58
CA SER A 312 -2.47 -16.32 30.70
C SER A 312 -2.03 -17.50 29.84
N ILE A 313 -1.22 -17.24 28.81
CA ILE A 313 -0.66 -18.28 27.94
C ILE A 313 0.20 -19.25 28.77
N ALA A 314 0.93 -18.74 29.77
CA ALA A 314 1.79 -19.54 30.61
C ALA A 314 1.00 -20.50 31.52
N GLU A 315 -0.09 -20.03 32.14
CA GLU A 315 -0.94 -20.90 32.97
C GLU A 315 -1.66 -21.96 32.12
N GLU A 316 -2.11 -21.60 30.91
CA GLU A 316 -2.73 -22.57 30.01
C GLU A 316 -1.72 -23.64 29.56
N TRP A 317 -0.46 -23.24 29.35
CA TRP A 317 0.63 -24.18 29.03
C TRP A 317 0.92 -25.13 30.18
N GLU A 318 0.89 -24.65 31.42
CA GLU A 318 1.08 -25.49 32.62
C GLU A 318 -0.07 -26.48 32.82
N LYS A 319 -1.31 -26.08 32.50
CA LYS A 319 -2.48 -26.98 32.55
C LYS A 319 -2.46 -28.04 31.45
N ASN A 320 -2.02 -27.65 30.26
CA ASN A 320 -2.06 -28.49 29.07
C ASN A 320 -0.68 -28.60 28.40
N PRO A 321 0.36 -29.10 29.08
CA PRO A 321 1.72 -29.06 28.55
C PRO A 321 1.87 -30.03 27.36
N PRO A 322 2.49 -29.61 26.24
CA PRO A 322 2.75 -30.52 25.15
C PRO A 322 3.81 -31.55 25.57
N ALA A 323 3.61 -32.82 25.21
CA ALA A 323 4.53 -33.91 25.58
C ALA A 323 5.99 -33.64 25.16
N LYS A 324 6.18 -32.99 24.00
CA LYS A 324 7.50 -32.60 23.48
C LYS A 324 8.23 -31.56 24.35
N ALA A 325 7.53 -30.81 25.19
CA ALA A 325 8.15 -29.88 26.13
C ALA A 325 8.79 -30.59 27.33
N ARG A 326 8.51 -31.88 27.56
CA ARG A 326 9.10 -32.68 28.65
C ARG A 326 9.00 -32.00 30.03
N GLY A 327 7.87 -31.33 30.28
CA GLY A 327 7.62 -30.58 31.52
C GLY A 327 8.30 -29.21 31.62
N ALA A 328 8.94 -28.71 30.56
CA ALA A 328 9.51 -27.36 30.54
C ALA A 328 8.40 -26.28 30.61
N PRO A 329 8.56 -25.25 31.48
CA PRO A 329 7.69 -24.08 31.47
C PRO A 329 7.76 -23.34 30.13
N LEU A 330 6.66 -22.68 29.73
CA LEU A 330 6.54 -22.01 28.44
C LEU A 330 7.74 -21.12 28.10
N PHE A 331 8.08 -20.16 28.98
CA PHE A 331 9.16 -19.20 28.70
C PHE A 331 10.54 -19.84 28.62
N LYS A 332 10.75 -20.97 29.30
CA LYS A 332 11.99 -21.75 29.18
C LYS A 332 12.01 -22.54 27.88
N TYR A 333 10.87 -23.12 27.49
CA TYR A 333 10.72 -23.85 26.24
C TYR A 333 10.90 -22.92 25.03
N THR A 334 10.34 -21.70 25.08
CA THR A 334 10.36 -20.75 23.96
C THR A 334 11.48 -19.71 24.03
N GLU A 335 12.42 -19.83 24.97
CA GLU A 335 13.42 -18.80 25.28
C GLU A 335 14.21 -18.34 24.04
N LYS A 336 14.58 -19.31 23.20
CA LYS A 336 15.37 -19.07 21.98
C LYS A 336 14.57 -19.28 20.71
N SER A 337 13.40 -19.91 20.79
CA SER A 337 12.77 -20.57 19.65
C SER A 337 12.43 -19.61 18.52
N ALA A 338 11.96 -18.39 18.79
CA ALA A 338 11.62 -17.44 17.72
C ALA A 338 12.87 -16.90 17.00
N PHE A 339 13.79 -16.27 17.73
CA PHE A 339 14.94 -15.58 17.16
C PHE A 339 15.99 -16.54 16.59
N TRP A 340 16.23 -17.68 17.23
CA TRP A 340 17.22 -18.65 16.75
C TRP A 340 16.70 -19.45 15.56
N ALA A 341 15.39 -19.77 15.53
CA ALA A 341 14.76 -20.33 14.33
C ALA A 341 14.87 -19.38 13.14
N LEU A 342 14.66 -18.08 13.37
CA LEU A 342 14.87 -17.05 12.36
C LEU A 342 16.31 -17.07 11.83
N CYS A 343 17.30 -17.01 12.72
CA CYS A 343 18.71 -17.04 12.31
C CYS A 343 19.05 -18.31 11.53
N TYR A 344 18.50 -19.46 11.94
CA TYR A 344 18.69 -20.74 11.23
C TYR A 344 18.21 -20.62 9.79
N ASP A 345 16.96 -20.20 9.61
CA ASP A 345 16.32 -20.17 8.31
C ASP A 345 16.99 -19.13 7.40
N TYR A 346 17.31 -17.95 7.92
CA TYR A 346 18.05 -16.93 7.19
C TYR A 346 19.41 -17.44 6.72
N TYR A 347 20.20 -18.09 7.59
CA TYR A 347 21.52 -18.59 7.21
C TYR A 347 21.44 -19.68 6.13
N HIS A 348 20.56 -20.66 6.28
CA HIS A 348 20.54 -21.84 5.41
C HIS A 348 19.79 -21.61 4.10
N ARG A 349 18.80 -20.70 4.06
CA ARG A 349 18.07 -20.36 2.82
C ARG A 349 18.98 -19.70 1.79
N PHE A 350 20.01 -18.97 2.24
CA PHE A 350 21.03 -18.40 1.36
C PHE A 350 22.22 -19.34 1.12
N GLY A 351 22.14 -20.62 1.51
CA GLY A 351 23.26 -21.57 1.36
C GLY A 351 23.78 -21.68 -0.07
N GLU A 352 22.89 -21.72 -1.07
CA GLU A 352 23.27 -21.70 -2.49
C GLU A 352 24.01 -20.41 -2.86
N PHE A 353 23.46 -19.25 -2.51
CA PHE A 353 24.12 -17.96 -2.73
C PHE A 353 25.50 -17.87 -2.06
N LEU A 354 25.65 -18.37 -0.82
CA LEU A 354 26.92 -18.36 -0.11
C LEU A 354 27.96 -19.22 -0.83
N ASN A 355 27.55 -20.39 -1.33
CA ASN A 355 28.41 -21.28 -2.11
C ASN A 355 28.81 -20.63 -3.44
N ASP A 356 27.86 -20.07 -4.17
CA ASP A 356 28.08 -19.40 -5.46
C ASP A 356 28.98 -18.17 -5.32
N TYR A 357 28.76 -17.37 -4.28
CA TYR A 357 29.58 -16.20 -3.98
C TYR A 357 31.04 -16.61 -3.72
N LYS A 358 31.25 -17.64 -2.91
CA LYS A 358 32.58 -18.17 -2.62
C LYS A 358 33.26 -18.71 -3.88
N ALA A 359 32.54 -19.47 -4.69
CA ALA A 359 33.03 -20.00 -5.96
C ALA A 359 33.42 -18.87 -6.94
N LYS A 360 32.61 -17.81 -7.02
CA LYS A 360 32.81 -16.69 -7.94
C LYS A 360 33.91 -15.71 -7.52
N PHE A 361 33.98 -15.38 -6.24
CA PHE A 361 34.84 -14.31 -5.72
C PHE A 361 36.04 -14.81 -4.91
N GLY A 362 36.15 -16.11 -4.65
CA GLY A 362 37.26 -16.71 -3.88
C GLY A 362 37.29 -16.31 -2.41
N LYS A 363 36.19 -15.73 -1.88
CA LYS A 363 36.04 -15.32 -0.48
C LYS A 363 34.61 -15.52 -0.01
N ASP A 364 34.43 -15.69 1.29
CA ASP A 364 33.09 -15.82 1.87
C ASP A 364 32.29 -14.51 1.74
N ALA A 365 30.98 -14.62 1.49
CA ALA A 365 30.09 -13.47 1.54
C ALA A 365 29.98 -12.95 2.97
N TYR A 366 29.75 -11.64 3.13
CA TYR A 366 29.45 -11.10 4.45
C TYR A 366 28.12 -11.67 4.96
N VAL A 367 28.16 -12.23 6.16
CA VAL A 367 26.98 -12.64 6.94
C VAL A 367 27.10 -11.99 8.30
N SER A 368 26.01 -11.39 8.79
CA SER A 368 25.99 -10.82 10.15
C SER A 368 26.35 -11.89 11.18
N SER A 369 27.22 -11.54 12.14
CA SER A 369 27.69 -12.46 13.19
C SER A 369 26.53 -13.07 13.99
N VAL A 370 25.43 -12.32 14.15
CA VAL A 370 24.20 -12.80 14.78
C VAL A 370 23.64 -14.02 14.05
N VAL A 371 23.47 -13.90 12.74
CA VAL A 371 22.90 -14.95 11.89
C VAL A 371 23.90 -16.08 11.64
N GLN A 372 25.19 -15.82 11.77
CA GLN A 372 26.22 -16.85 11.60
C GLN A 372 26.26 -17.83 12.77
N TYR A 373 26.03 -17.38 14.01
CA TYR A 373 26.29 -18.18 15.22
C TYR A 373 25.08 -18.44 16.12
N ARG A 374 23.97 -17.69 16.00
CA ARG A 374 22.83 -17.80 16.94
C ARG A 374 21.67 -18.62 16.37
N TRP A 375 21.93 -19.86 15.98
CA TRP A 375 20.91 -20.75 15.44
C TRP A 375 21.14 -22.21 15.78
N ASP A 376 20.04 -22.97 15.78
CA ASP A 376 19.98 -24.43 15.84
C ASP A 376 18.64 -24.84 15.18
N ASN A 377 18.60 -25.97 14.47
CA ASN A 377 17.38 -26.42 13.77
C ASN A 377 16.27 -26.84 14.74
N THR A 378 16.61 -27.26 15.96
CA THR A 378 15.67 -27.71 17.00
C THR A 378 14.62 -26.65 17.33
N TYR A 379 15.01 -25.38 17.32
CA TYR A 379 14.12 -24.23 17.59
C TYR A 379 12.98 -24.10 16.57
N LEU A 380 13.16 -24.55 15.33
CA LEU A 380 12.07 -24.60 14.35
C LEU A 380 11.01 -25.64 14.72
N GLU A 381 11.43 -26.78 15.27
CA GLU A 381 10.49 -27.80 15.73
C GLU A 381 9.72 -27.34 16.96
N GLU A 382 10.36 -26.63 17.87
CA GLU A 382 9.72 -26.04 19.06
C GLU A 382 8.62 -25.04 18.67
N LEU A 383 8.85 -24.21 17.64
CA LEU A 383 7.81 -23.30 17.13
C LEU A 383 6.62 -24.04 16.53
N VAL A 384 6.84 -25.18 15.87
CA VAL A 384 5.75 -26.04 15.37
C VAL A 384 4.95 -26.60 16.54
N VAL A 385 5.61 -27.11 17.58
CA VAL A 385 4.95 -27.60 18.80
C VAL A 385 4.12 -26.51 19.46
N PHE A 386 4.68 -25.31 19.61
CA PHE A 386 3.99 -24.17 20.18
C PHE A 386 2.77 -23.77 19.33
N ARG A 387 2.91 -23.68 18.01
CA ARG A 387 1.80 -23.34 17.10
C ARG A 387 0.65 -24.34 17.20
N ASP A 388 0.96 -25.63 17.18
CA ASP A 388 -0.06 -26.69 17.21
C ASP A 388 -0.76 -26.72 18.59
N TRP A 389 0.00 -26.53 19.67
CA TRP A 389 -0.53 -26.35 21.02
C TRP A 389 -1.45 -25.12 21.11
N PHE A 390 -0.98 -23.97 20.65
CA PHE A 390 -1.72 -22.71 20.68
C PHE A 390 -3.03 -22.81 19.87
N THR A 391 -2.97 -23.45 18.70
CA THR A 391 -4.14 -23.69 17.85
C THR A 391 -5.19 -24.55 18.55
N LYS A 392 -4.74 -25.57 19.30
CA LYS A 392 -5.62 -26.51 20.00
C LYS A 392 -6.27 -25.92 21.25
N PHE A 393 -5.50 -25.23 22.08
CA PHE A 393 -5.94 -24.85 23.43
C PHE A 393 -6.32 -23.38 23.59
N ILE A 394 -5.75 -22.48 22.77
CA ILE A 394 -6.00 -21.05 22.89
C ILE A 394 -7.01 -20.57 21.84
N MET A 395 -6.65 -20.74 20.56
CA MET A 395 -7.39 -20.15 19.45
C MET A 395 -7.20 -20.99 18.17
N GLY A 396 -8.30 -21.59 17.71
CA GLY A 396 -8.33 -22.49 16.55
C GLY A 396 -9.46 -22.16 15.57
N PRO A 397 -9.50 -22.85 14.42
CA PRO A 397 -10.53 -22.62 13.42
C PRO A 397 -11.93 -22.97 13.93
N ASP A 398 -12.93 -22.24 13.44
CA ASP A 398 -14.36 -22.49 13.69
C ASP A 398 -15.14 -22.42 12.38
N SER A 399 -16.09 -23.34 12.15
CA SER A 399 -16.81 -23.42 10.88
C SER A 399 -17.80 -22.27 10.64
N LYS A 400 -18.25 -21.57 11.68
CA LYS A 400 -19.21 -20.45 11.60
C LYS A 400 -18.51 -19.10 11.64
N THR A 401 -17.48 -18.95 12.47
CA THR A 401 -16.82 -17.67 12.74
C THR A 401 -15.39 -17.59 12.20
N LEU A 402 -14.89 -18.64 11.54
CA LEU A 402 -13.50 -18.85 11.07
C LEU A 402 -12.45 -18.95 12.17
N SER A 403 -12.70 -18.34 13.33
CA SER A 403 -11.88 -18.42 14.53
C SER A 403 -12.76 -18.63 15.75
N ASN A 404 -12.43 -19.57 16.62
CA ASN A 404 -13.18 -19.84 17.85
C ASN A 404 -12.91 -18.79 18.95
N ALA A 405 -11.91 -17.93 18.79
CA ALA A 405 -11.59 -16.81 19.68
C ALA A 405 -11.07 -15.60 18.89
N ILE A 406 -11.16 -14.42 19.49
CA ILE A 406 -10.53 -13.19 19.00
C ILE A 406 -9.58 -12.72 20.09
N LEU A 407 -8.31 -12.51 19.76
CA LEU A 407 -7.30 -12.05 20.70
C LEU A 407 -6.96 -10.58 20.44
N ILE A 408 -7.11 -9.74 21.45
CA ILE A 408 -6.62 -8.35 21.44
C ILE A 408 -5.38 -8.27 22.32
N MET A 409 -4.27 -7.84 21.74
CA MET A 409 -2.98 -7.72 22.42
C MET A 409 -2.41 -6.32 22.19
N PRO A 410 -2.07 -5.54 23.24
CA PRO A 410 -1.48 -4.22 23.06
C PRO A 410 -0.13 -4.33 22.33
N SER A 411 0.11 -3.43 21.37
CA SER A 411 1.32 -3.42 20.57
C SER A 411 2.37 -2.52 21.21
N GLY A 412 3.30 -3.14 21.96
CA GLY A 412 4.58 -2.54 22.39
C GLY A 412 4.51 -1.17 23.08
N LYS A 413 5.68 -0.55 23.24
CA LYS A 413 5.78 0.86 23.63
C LYS A 413 5.62 1.70 22.36
N PRO A 414 4.74 2.72 22.33
CA PRO A 414 4.60 3.61 21.17
C PRO A 414 5.71 4.68 21.12
N ASP A 415 6.77 4.52 21.91
CA ASP A 415 7.87 5.46 21.97
C ASP A 415 8.75 5.33 20.71
N PRO A 416 9.12 6.44 20.04
CA PRO A 416 10.11 6.36 18.98
C PRO A 416 11.45 5.96 19.59
N GLU A 417 12.08 4.96 18.97
CA GLU A 417 13.44 4.51 19.30
C GLU A 417 14.39 5.12 18.27
N TYR A 418 15.15 6.15 18.69
CA TYR A 418 16.17 6.78 17.86
C TYR A 418 17.49 6.01 18.01
N TRP A 419 18.20 5.86 16.89
CA TRP A 419 19.38 5.01 16.82
C TRP A 419 20.57 5.58 17.61
N ASP A 420 20.79 6.89 17.47
CA ASP A 420 22.03 7.54 17.91
C ASP A 420 21.84 8.43 19.15
N ASP A 421 20.60 8.77 19.52
CA ASP A 421 20.30 9.70 20.61
C ASP A 421 19.28 9.12 21.62
N PRO A 422 19.48 9.34 22.93
CA PRO A 422 18.39 9.20 23.90
C PRO A 422 17.32 10.23 23.56
N ASN A 423 16.22 9.77 22.96
CA ASN A 423 15.00 10.49 22.57
C ASN A 423 14.99 11.97 23.02
N PRO A 424 15.56 12.91 22.23
CA PRO A 424 15.68 14.29 22.66
C PRO A 424 14.28 14.87 22.80
N ILE A 425 13.97 15.43 23.97
CA ILE A 425 12.69 16.09 24.22
C ILE A 425 12.63 17.30 23.29
N SER A 426 11.93 17.17 22.16
CA SER A 426 11.83 18.18 21.10
C SER A 426 11.16 19.48 21.57
N GLY A 427 10.63 19.52 22.79
CA GLY A 427 9.79 20.59 23.33
C GLY A 427 8.43 20.70 22.63
N ARG A 428 8.18 19.87 21.60
CA ARG A 428 6.93 19.85 20.86
C ARG A 428 5.96 18.91 21.54
N ASN A 429 4.71 19.33 21.62
CA ASN A 429 3.64 18.41 21.98
C ASN A 429 3.45 17.38 20.86
N GLU A 430 3.45 16.10 21.22
CA GLU A 430 3.29 14.97 20.33
C GLU A 430 2.10 14.13 20.78
N VAL A 431 1.16 13.89 19.87
CA VAL A 431 0.02 13.01 20.12
C VAL A 431 0.38 11.63 19.59
N ARG A 432 0.31 10.61 20.46
CA ARG A 432 0.73 9.25 20.14
C ARG A 432 -0.47 8.34 19.96
N PRO A 433 -0.46 7.47 18.95
CA PRO A 433 -1.53 6.52 18.77
C PRO A 433 -1.49 5.45 19.87
N ILE A 434 -2.65 4.87 20.17
CA ILE A 434 -2.68 3.51 20.71
C ILE A 434 -2.49 2.54 19.55
N ALA A 435 -1.67 1.52 19.75
CA ALA A 435 -1.47 0.45 18.79
C ALA A 435 -1.86 -0.87 19.45
N SER A 436 -2.61 -1.70 18.73
CA SER A 436 -3.06 -3.00 19.23
C SER A 436 -3.12 -4.00 18.08
N SER A 437 -2.83 -5.25 18.41
CA SER A 437 -2.90 -6.39 17.50
C SER A 437 -4.24 -7.10 17.70
N LEU A 438 -4.98 -7.27 16.60
CA LEU A 438 -6.18 -8.08 16.55
C LEU A 438 -5.84 -9.41 15.86
N ILE A 439 -5.97 -10.51 16.59
CA ILE A 439 -5.47 -11.83 16.18
C ILE A 439 -6.64 -12.82 16.14
N GLY A 440 -6.66 -13.65 15.11
CA GLY A 440 -7.64 -14.71 14.87
C GLY A 440 -6.96 -15.96 14.31
N ALA A 441 -7.70 -17.07 14.27
CA ALA A 441 -7.20 -18.33 13.73
C ALA A 441 -6.81 -18.22 12.25
N LYS A 442 -5.96 -19.16 11.80
CA LYS A 442 -5.47 -19.21 10.42
C LYS A 442 -6.61 -19.12 9.39
N GLY A 443 -6.53 -18.13 8.51
CA GLY A 443 -7.51 -17.89 7.44
C GLY A 443 -8.75 -17.12 7.89
N SER A 444 -8.71 -16.44 9.03
CA SER A 444 -9.76 -15.53 9.48
C SER A 444 -9.48 -14.05 9.14
N ASP A 445 -8.54 -13.79 8.24
CA ASP A 445 -7.96 -12.48 7.94
C ASP A 445 -9.01 -11.42 7.55
N LEU A 446 -9.80 -11.71 6.50
CA LEU A 446 -10.91 -10.82 6.08
C LEU A 446 -12.00 -10.70 7.15
N MET A 447 -12.20 -11.73 7.99
CA MET A 447 -13.14 -11.64 9.11
C MET A 447 -12.64 -10.63 10.15
N LEU A 448 -11.35 -10.62 10.47
CA LEU A 448 -10.76 -9.65 11.42
C LEU A 448 -10.83 -8.23 10.90
N ILE A 449 -10.55 -8.00 9.61
CA ILE A 449 -10.69 -6.66 9.00
C ILE A 449 -12.16 -6.21 9.08
N LYS A 450 -13.11 -7.07 8.68
CA LYS A 450 -14.55 -6.78 8.79
C LYS A 450 -15.00 -6.53 10.23
N LEU A 451 -14.47 -7.26 11.20
CA LEU A 451 -14.74 -7.04 12.62
C LEU A 451 -14.28 -5.66 13.05
N ALA A 452 -13.02 -5.30 12.78
CA ALA A 452 -12.47 -3.99 13.11
C ALA A 452 -13.29 -2.85 12.47
N THR A 453 -13.61 -2.95 11.17
CA THR A 453 -14.42 -1.96 10.45
C THR A 453 -15.80 -1.78 11.08
N LYS A 454 -16.50 -2.88 11.38
CA LYS A 454 -17.85 -2.81 11.98
C LYS A 454 -17.82 -2.30 13.42
N THR A 455 -16.85 -2.73 14.23
CA THR A 455 -16.67 -2.24 15.59
C THR A 455 -16.42 -0.74 15.59
N PHE A 456 -15.49 -0.25 14.77
CA PHE A 456 -15.15 1.18 14.72
C PHE A 456 -16.32 2.02 14.25
N ARG A 457 -17.03 1.60 13.20
CA ARG A 457 -18.25 2.30 12.76
C ARG A 457 -19.33 2.35 13.83
N LYS A 458 -19.57 1.25 14.56
CA LYS A 458 -20.55 1.22 15.66
C LYS A 458 -20.15 2.15 16.80
N ALA A 459 -18.86 2.29 17.06
CA ALA A 459 -18.32 3.17 18.09
C ALA A 459 -18.13 4.62 17.62
N SER A 460 -18.43 4.95 16.36
CA SER A 460 -18.07 6.23 15.73
C SER A 460 -16.57 6.56 15.85
N TRP A 461 -15.73 5.52 15.75
CA TRP A 461 -14.28 5.63 15.65
C TRP A 461 -13.85 5.75 14.18
N PRO A 462 -12.82 6.55 13.87
CA PRO A 462 -12.33 6.68 12.50
C PRO A 462 -11.85 5.34 11.91
N THR A 463 -12.18 5.09 10.65
CA THR A 463 -11.70 3.91 9.88
C THR A 463 -10.62 4.27 8.87
N THR A 464 -10.21 5.55 8.83
CA THR A 464 -9.19 6.09 7.93
C THR A 464 -8.22 6.94 8.71
N ILE A 465 -6.94 6.85 8.39
CA ILE A 465 -5.88 7.71 8.93
C ILE A 465 -5.35 8.67 7.86
N GLN A 466 -4.93 9.86 8.29
CA GLN A 466 -4.29 10.88 7.45
C GLN A 466 -2.79 10.62 7.29
N THR A 467 -2.20 11.18 6.23
CA THR A 467 -0.74 11.31 6.16
C THR A 467 -0.24 12.54 6.90
N GLY A 468 1.06 12.59 7.10
CA GLY A 468 1.77 13.70 7.72
C GLY A 468 1.83 13.54 9.23
N ARG A 469 1.83 14.67 9.93
CA ARG A 469 2.16 14.73 11.36
C ARG A 469 1.11 14.10 12.27
N TYR A 470 -0.17 14.13 11.86
CA TYR A 470 -1.27 13.69 12.71
C TYR A 470 -2.07 12.60 12.01
N MET A 471 -2.23 11.45 12.67
CA MET A 471 -3.03 10.32 12.18
C MET A 471 -4.51 10.70 12.01
N TYR A 472 -4.99 11.63 12.83
CA TYR A 472 -6.34 12.18 12.81
C TYR A 472 -6.27 13.70 13.06
N PRO A 473 -7.28 14.48 12.62
CA PRO A 473 -7.43 15.87 13.06
C PRO A 473 -7.42 15.94 14.58
N LEU A 474 -6.80 16.97 15.15
CA LEU A 474 -6.85 17.19 16.59
C LEU A 474 -8.16 17.87 17.00
N ALA A 475 -8.70 17.49 18.15
CA ALA A 475 -9.82 18.18 18.77
C ALA A 475 -9.70 18.14 20.30
N ASP A 476 -10.40 19.06 20.98
CA ASP A 476 -10.42 19.11 22.44
C ASP A 476 -11.44 18.10 22.99
N ASN A 477 -11.00 16.86 23.14
CA ASN A 477 -11.74 15.78 23.80
C ASN A 477 -10.77 14.77 24.43
N SER A 478 -11.30 13.82 25.19
CA SER A 478 -10.51 12.81 25.92
C SER A 478 -9.56 11.99 25.03
N ARG A 479 -9.86 11.85 23.73
CA ARG A 479 -9.05 11.11 22.76
C ARG A 479 -8.09 12.00 21.96
N ASN A 480 -8.25 13.32 22.02
CA ASN A 480 -7.58 14.31 21.16
C ASN A 480 -7.83 14.09 19.66
N VAL A 481 -8.97 13.48 19.30
CA VAL A 481 -9.31 13.11 17.92
C VAL A 481 -10.57 13.84 17.48
N GLY A 482 -10.44 14.68 16.46
CA GLY A 482 -11.53 15.36 15.77
C GLY A 482 -12.25 14.45 14.78
N LEU A 483 -13.38 14.91 14.27
CA LEU A 483 -14.06 14.24 13.17
C LEU A 483 -13.15 14.28 11.95
N ALA A 484 -12.82 13.10 11.42
CA ALA A 484 -12.13 13.03 10.14
C ALA A 484 -13.00 13.72 9.08
N PRO A 485 -12.46 14.65 8.26
CA PRO A 485 -13.19 15.13 7.11
C PRO A 485 -13.58 13.92 6.25
N VAL A 486 -14.83 13.87 5.78
CA VAL A 486 -15.28 12.85 4.83
C VAL A 486 -14.35 12.94 3.62
N THR A 487 -13.35 12.06 3.58
CA THR A 487 -12.31 12.13 2.55
C THR A 487 -12.88 11.49 1.30
N ILE A 488 -12.72 12.15 0.16
CA ILE A 488 -13.21 11.71 -1.16
C ILE A 488 -12.67 10.30 -1.53
N SER A 489 -11.67 9.76 -0.82
CA SER A 489 -11.25 8.35 -0.93
C SER A 489 -12.39 7.35 -0.78
N ALA A 490 -13.39 7.65 0.06
CA ALA A 490 -14.59 6.80 0.19
C ALA A 490 -15.36 6.64 -1.13
N MET A 491 -15.18 7.54 -2.10
CA MET A 491 -15.76 7.43 -3.44
C MET A 491 -14.87 6.70 -4.46
N ARG A 492 -13.57 6.46 -4.20
CA ARG A 492 -12.64 5.91 -5.22
C ARG A 492 -13.01 4.49 -5.67
N ILE A 493 -13.54 3.66 -4.76
CA ILE A 493 -14.05 2.32 -5.08
C ILE A 493 -15.56 2.33 -5.40
N ASP A 494 -16.27 3.42 -5.09
CA ASP A 494 -17.72 3.49 -5.25
C ASP A 494 -18.17 3.86 -6.68
N VAL A 495 -17.28 4.45 -7.50
CA VAL A 495 -17.59 4.71 -8.93
C VAL A 495 -17.74 3.41 -9.73
N GLY A 496 -17.17 2.29 -9.26
CA GLY A 496 -17.42 0.95 -9.82
C GLY A 496 -18.67 0.25 -9.29
N ARG A 497 -19.36 0.82 -8.28
CA ARG A 497 -20.56 0.25 -7.65
C ARG A 497 -21.87 0.87 -8.12
N SER A 498 -21.86 1.92 -8.94
CA SER A 498 -23.10 2.42 -9.53
C SER A 498 -23.55 1.51 -10.68
N ARG A 499 -24.67 0.81 -10.45
CA ARG A 499 -25.51 0.01 -11.38
C ARG A 499 -25.12 -1.47 -11.54
N ARG A 500 -25.64 -2.30 -10.63
CA ARG A 500 -26.62 -3.33 -11.04
C ARG A 500 -27.98 -2.97 -10.49
#